data_AF-A0AAU9QQA5-F1
#
_entry.id   AF-A0AAU9QQA5-F1
#
_cell.length_a   1.000
_cell.length_b   1.000
_cell.length_c   1.000
_cell.angle_alpha   90.00
_cell.angle_beta   90.00
_cell.angle_gamma   90.00
#
_symmetry.space_group_name_H-M   'P 1'
#
loop_
_entity.id
_entity.type
_entity.pdbx_description
1 polymer ?
#
loop_
_entity_poly.entity_id
_entity_poly.type
_entity_poly.pdbx_seq_one_letter_code
_entity_poly.pdbx_strand_id
1 'polypeptide(L)' 'MRKYYIVEGDTSAKKQKLAYPKLALCDKCVSGYVVISEEERTYEECVKCGADD' A
#
# COMPACT_ATOMS: atom_id res chain seq x y z
N MET A 1 6.42 6.49 10.14
CA MET A 1 5.66 5.33 10.67
C MET A 1 5.07 4.57 9.49
N ARG A 2 5.29 3.26 9.39
CA ARG A 2 4.80 2.43 8.28
C ARG A 2 3.51 1.73 8.68
N LYS A 3 2.60 1.61 7.73
CA LYS A 3 1.35 0.88 7.89
C LYS A 3 1.09 0.08 6.62
N TYR A 4 0.18 -0.87 6.72
CA TYR A 4 -0.42 -1.40 5.52
C TYR A 4 -1.41 -0.41 4.95
N TYR A 5 -1.32 -0.20 3.64
CA TYR A 5 -2.24 0.61 2.88
C TYR A 5 -2.88 -0.27 1.82
N ILE A 6 -4.20 -0.30 1.81
CA ILE A 6 -4.96 -0.83 0.69
C ILE A 6 -5.04 0.31 -0.31
N VAL A 7 -4.34 0.14 -1.43
CA VAL A 7 -4.30 1.15 -2.49
C VAL A 7 -5.14 0.70 -3.67
N GLU A 8 -5.60 1.65 -4.47
CA GLU A 8 -6.21 1.34 -5.76
C GLU A 8 -5.15 0.83 -6.73
N GLY A 9 -5.33 -0.40 -7.18
CA GLY A 9 -4.53 -1.08 -8.19
C GLY A 9 -5.31 -1.18 -9.49
N ASP A 10 -5.56 -2.39 -9.95
CA ASP A 10 -6.20 -2.64 -11.24
C ASP A 10 -7.71 -2.85 -11.08
N THR A 11 -8.48 -1.77 -11.14
CA THR A 11 -9.95 -1.80 -10.99
C THR A 11 -10.65 -2.59 -12.11
N SER A 12 -9.95 -2.89 -13.20
CA SER A 12 -10.44 -3.78 -14.27
C SER A 12 -10.22 -5.26 -13.97
N ALA A 13 -9.44 -5.59 -12.95
CA ALA A 13 -9.20 -6.97 -12.56
C ALA A 13 -10.43 -7.58 -11.86
N LYS A 14 -10.91 -8.72 -12.38
CA LYS A 14 -11.99 -9.51 -11.74
C LYS A 14 -11.68 -9.97 -10.31
N LYS A 15 -10.40 -9.96 -9.88
CA LYS A 15 -9.99 -10.36 -8.54
C LYS A 15 -9.80 -9.12 -7.68
N GLN A 16 -10.57 -9.03 -6.58
CA GLN A 16 -10.47 -7.92 -5.62
C GLN A 16 -9.06 -7.68 -5.08
N LYS A 17 -8.25 -8.74 -4.90
CA LYS A 17 -6.85 -8.60 -4.46
C LYS A 17 -5.94 -7.85 -5.45
N LEU A 18 -6.30 -7.82 -6.73
CA LEU A 18 -5.57 -7.09 -7.77
C LEU A 18 -6.11 -5.67 -7.95
N ALA A 19 -7.43 -5.49 -7.77
CA ALA A 19 -8.05 -4.18 -7.76
C ALA A 19 -7.64 -3.36 -6.53
N TYR A 20 -7.49 -4.01 -5.38
CA TYR A 20 -7.19 -3.39 -4.11
C TYR A 20 -6.07 -4.14 -3.39
N PRO A 21 -4.82 -4.07 -3.90
CA PRO A 21 -3.69 -4.70 -3.26
C PRO A 21 -3.37 -4.01 -1.93
N LYS A 22 -3.07 -4.85 -0.92
CA LYS A 22 -2.53 -4.42 0.36
C LYS A 22 -1.01 -4.31 0.25
N LEU A 23 -0.46 -3.11 0.42
CA LEU A 23 0.96 -2.83 0.32
C LEU A 23 1.46 -2.13 1.59
N ALA A 24 2.60 -2.57 2.12
CA ALA A 24 3.34 -1.82 3.12
C ALA A 24 4.03 -0.64 2.42
N LEU A 25 3.62 0.58 2.72
CA LEU A 25 4.19 1.79 2.11
C LEU A 25 4.68 2.74 3.21
N CYS A 26 5.73 3.51 2.89
CA CYS A 26 6.13 4.64 3.71
C CYS A 26 5.30 5.89 3.36
N ASP A 27 5.30 6.88 4.25
CA ASP A 27 4.53 8.13 4.13
C ASP A 27 4.80 8.88 2.80
N LYS A 28 6.03 8.79 2.29
CA LYS A 28 6.42 9.37 1.00
C LYS A 28 5.84 8.59 -0.18
N CYS A 29 5.93 7.26 -0.14
CA CYS A 29 5.48 6.41 -1.24
C CYS A 29 3.96 6.31 -1.30
N VAL A 30 3.28 6.30 -0.16
CA VAL A 30 1.82 6.23 -0.08
C VAL A 30 1.16 7.47 -0.67
N SER A 31 1.81 8.64 -0.60
CA SER A 31 1.32 9.88 -1.21
C SER A 31 1.17 9.78 -2.74
N GLY A 32 1.84 8.83 -3.40
CA GLY A 32 1.69 8.56 -4.83
C GLY A 32 0.64 7.51 -5.19
N TYR A 33 -0.12 7.03 -4.22
CA TYR A 33 -1.21 6.06 -4.41
C TYR A 33 -2.53 6.62 -3.90
N VAL A 34 -3.62 6.11 -4.47
CA VAL A 34 -4.96 6.33 -3.93
C VAL A 34 -5.17 5.32 -2.81
N VAL A 35 -5.06 5.77 -1.56
CA VAL A 35 -5.34 4.94 -0.38
C VAL A 35 -6.83 4.82 -0.18
N ILE A 36 -7.31 3.59 -0.18
CA ILE A 36 -8.71 3.23 0.06
C ILE A 36 -8.92 2.89 1.53
N SER A 37 -7.93 2.25 2.15
CA SER A 37 -7.95 1.97 3.58
C SER A 37 -6.55 1.91 4.15
N GLU A 38 -6.38 2.52 5.32
CA GLU A 38 -5.20 2.37 6.16
C GLU A 38 -5.45 1.27 7.18
N GLU A 39 -4.54 0.30 7.27
CA GLU A 39 -4.60 -0.81 8.21
C GLU A 39 -3.52 -0.65 9.31
N GLU A 40 -3.20 -1.75 9.98
CA GLU A 40 -2.29 -1.76 11.12
C GLU A 40 -0.85 -1.33 10.77
N ARG A 41 -0.13 -0.86 11.79
CA ARG A 41 1.29 -0.48 11.68
C ARG A 41 2.09 -1.74 11.38
N THR A 42 2.93 -1.69 10.35
CA THR A 42 3.74 -2.83 9.93
C THR A 42 5.22 -2.53 10.13
N TYR A 43 5.98 -3.58 10.42
CA TYR A 43 7.45 -3.58 10.42
C TYR A 43 8.03 -3.97 9.07
N GLU A 44 7.19 -4.29 8.07
CA GLU A 44 7.66 -4.58 6.73
C GLU A 44 8.25 -3.32 6.06
N GLU A 45 9.31 -3.56 5.29
CA GLU A 45 9.93 -2.55 4.44
C GLU A 45 8.95 -2.04 3.38
N CYS A 46 9.11 -0.78 2.97
CA CYS A 46 8.24 -0.20 1.96
C CYS A 46 8.37 -1.01 0.65
N VAL A 47 7.29 -1.62 0.18
CA VAL A 47 7.29 -2.45 -1.04
C VAL A 47 7.82 -1.69 -2.26
N LYS A 48 7.68 -0.37 -2.27
CA LYS A 48 8.05 0.48 -3.41
C LYS A 48 9.51 0.94 -3.40
N CYS A 49 10.07 1.25 -2.25
CA CYS A 49 11.43 1.81 -2.16
C CYS A 49 12.37 1.02 -1.26
N GLY A 50 11.89 -0.03 -0.59
CA GLY A 50 12.64 -0.77 0.43
C GLY A 50 13.10 0.11 1.61
N ALA A 51 12.64 1.37 1.68
CA ALA A 51 13.18 2.32 2.63
C ALA A 51 12.66 2.01 4.03
N ASP A 52 13.63 1.78 4.93
CA ASP A 52 13.44 1.62 6.37
C ASP A 52 13.45 2.97 7.12
N ASP A 53 13.13 4.08 6.45
CA ASP A 53 13.02 5.43 7.04
C ASP A 53 11.58 5.80 7.45
#